data_AF-A0A7W0K0C3-F1
#
_entry.id   AF-A0A7W0K0C3-F1
#
_cell.length_a   1.000
_cell.length_b   1.000
_cell.length_c   1.000
_cell.angle_alpha   90.00
_cell.angle_beta   90.00
_cell.angle_gamma   90.00
#
_symmetry.space_group_name_H-M   'P 1'
#
loop_
_entity.id
_entity.type
_entity.pdbx_description
1 polymer ?
#
loop_
_entity_poly.entity_id
_entity_poly.type
_entity_poly.pdbx_seq_one_letter_code
_entity_poly.pdbx_strand_id
1 'polypeptide(L)'
;MRRQSRPTPVCENGALEAQHDAQAAVRWLRANAATYRIDPTRIAIGGGSAGAVTSLLVDWHPEDRAAAETPVPPRRSARRSPSRAARRPTS
;
A
#
# COMPACT_ATOMS: atom_id res chain seq x y z
N MET A 1 -18.92 19.49 -27.40
CA MET A 1 -18.71 18.85 -26.09
C MET A 1 -18.28 17.40 -26.32
N ARG A 2 -17.04 17.00 -26.00
CA ARG A 2 -16.62 15.59 -26.17
C ARG A 2 -17.13 14.79 -24.98
N ARG A 3 -17.90 13.74 -25.25
CA ARG A 3 -18.30 12.74 -24.25
C ARG A 3 -17.01 12.02 -23.85
N GLN A 4 -16.50 12.25 -22.64
CA GLN A 4 -15.35 11.49 -22.17
C GLN A 4 -15.78 10.02 -22.03
N SER A 5 -15.02 9.11 -22.62
CA SER A 5 -15.21 7.68 -22.40
C SER A 5 -15.05 7.41 -20.91
N ARG A 6 -15.97 6.65 -20.32
CA ARG A 6 -15.87 6.26 -18.92
C ARG A 6 -14.58 5.45 -18.71
N PRO A 7 -13.89 5.61 -17.57
CA PRO A 7 -12.77 4.74 -17.23
C PRO A 7 -13.24 3.28 -17.23
N THR A 8 -12.32 2.35 -17.50
CA THR A 8 -12.67 0.92 -17.41
C THR A 8 -12.82 0.52 -15.94
N PRO A 9 -13.64 -0.51 -15.62
CA PRO A 9 -13.82 -0.97 -14.24
C PRO A 9 -12.51 -1.36 -13.54
N VAL A 10 -11.51 -1.82 -14.30
CA VAL A 10 -10.17 -2.14 -13.75
C VAL A 10 -9.47 -0.87 -13.25
N CYS A 11 -9.57 0.24 -13.97
CA CYS A 11 -9.00 1.52 -13.54
C CYS A 11 -9.74 2.10 -12.33
N GLU A 12 -11.06 1.96 -12.28
CA GLU A 12 -11.89 2.43 -11.17
C GLU A 12 -11.59 1.65 -9.88
N ASN A 13 -11.60 0.32 -9.96
CA ASN A 13 -11.27 -0.54 -8.82
C ASN A 13 -9.84 -0.30 -8.33
N GLY A 14 -8.87 -0.20 -9.25
CA GLY A 14 -7.48 0.06 -8.89
C GLY A 14 -7.29 1.40 -8.16
N ALA A 15 -8.09 2.43 -8.48
CA ALA A 15 -8.04 3.69 -7.76
C ALA A 15 -8.59 3.57 -6.32
N LEU A 16 -9.68 2.82 -6.13
CA LEU A 16 -10.27 2.55 -4.81
C LEU A 16 -9.36 1.69 -3.93
N GLU A 17 -8.76 0.65 -4.51
CA GLU A 17 -7.77 -0.19 -3.82
C GLU A 17 -6.56 0.65 -3.37
N ALA A 18 -6.03 1.50 -4.27
CA ALA A 18 -4.92 2.38 -3.94
C ALA A 18 -5.27 3.40 -2.84
N GLN A 19 -6.49 3.94 -2.82
CA GLN A 19 -6.98 4.80 -1.75
C GLN A 19 -6.96 4.07 -0.39
N HIS A 20 -7.58 2.88 -0.33
CA HIS A 20 -7.66 2.11 0.91
C HIS A 20 -6.28 1.68 1.43
N ASP A 21 -5.38 1.26 0.53
CA ASP A 21 -4.01 0.87 0.89
C ASP A 21 -3.23 2.07 1.46
N ALA A 22 -3.36 3.24 0.84
CA ALA A 22 -2.66 4.44 1.31
C ALA A 22 -3.24 4.94 2.65
N GLN A 23 -4.56 4.88 2.86
CA GLN A 23 -5.18 5.17 4.15
C GLN A 23 -4.73 4.17 5.23
N ALA A 24 -4.63 2.88 4.90
CA ALA A 24 -4.12 1.85 5.81
C ALA A 24 -2.64 2.08 6.18
N ALA A 25 -1.82 2.51 5.22
CA ALA A 25 -0.44 2.88 5.46
C ALA A 25 -0.33 4.07 6.44
N VAL A 26 -1.16 5.10 6.29
CA VAL A 26 -1.21 6.23 7.25
C VAL A 26 -1.61 5.76 8.65
N ARG A 27 -2.63 4.88 8.76
CA ARG A 27 -3.02 4.29 10.05
C ARG A 27 -1.87 3.48 10.68
N TRP A 28 -1.16 2.71 9.88
CA TRP A 28 -0.01 1.93 10.33
C TRP A 28 1.13 2.82 10.82
N LEU A 29 1.46 3.91 10.11
CA LEU A 29 2.48 4.87 10.54
C LEU A 29 2.11 5.52 11.88
N ARG A 30 0.83 5.91 12.05
CA ARG A 30 0.34 6.45 13.33
C ARG A 30 0.47 5.44 14.46
N ALA A 31 0.10 4.18 14.24
CA ALA A 31 0.18 3.11 15.24
C ALA A 31 1.63 2.77 15.64
N ASN A 32 2.60 2.98 14.73
CA ASN A 32 4.02 2.66 14.95
C ASN A 32 4.89 3.92 15.17
N ALA A 33 4.28 5.08 15.43
CA ALA A 33 4.96 6.36 15.47
C ALA A 33 6.11 6.40 16.49
N ALA A 34 5.92 5.82 17.69
CA ALA A 34 6.94 5.76 18.73
C ALA A 34 8.18 4.95 18.29
N THR A 35 7.97 3.81 17.61
CA THR A 35 9.05 2.94 17.11
C THR A 35 9.96 3.68 16.13
N TYR A 36 9.36 4.53 15.28
CA TYR A 36 10.07 5.21 14.19
C TYR A 36 10.35 6.69 14.45
N ARG A 37 10.03 7.20 15.65
CA ARG A 37 10.16 8.61 16.03
C ARG A 37 9.45 9.56 15.06
N ILE A 38 8.25 9.17 14.61
CA ILE A 38 7.38 9.96 13.75
C ILE A 38 6.46 10.81 14.64
N ASP A 39 6.22 12.07 14.28
CA ASP A 39 5.13 12.84 14.86
C ASP A 39 3.80 12.38 14.20
N PRO A 40 2.92 11.67 14.93
CA PRO A 40 1.70 11.12 14.35
C PRO A 40 0.70 12.20 13.88
N THR A 41 0.92 13.46 14.29
CA THR A 41 0.10 14.63 13.88
C THR A 41 0.63 15.31 12.62
N ARG A 42 1.78 14.88 12.09
CA ARG A 42 2.46 15.50 10.94
C ARG A 42 2.84 14.47 9.88
N ILE A 43 1.83 13.89 9.26
CA ILE A 43 1.98 12.94 8.14
C ILE A 43 1.37 13.57 6.89
N ALA A 44 2.16 13.67 5.83
CA ALA A 44 1.72 14.15 4.52
C ALA A 44 1.86 13.05 3.46
N ILE A 45 1.00 13.10 2.46
CA ILE A 45 1.02 12.23 1.28
C ILE A 45 1.08 13.09 0.01
N GLY A 46 1.78 12.60 -1.01
CA GLY A 46 1.91 13.28 -2.30
C GLY A 46 2.41 12.36 -3.39
N GLY A 47 2.17 12.73 -4.65
CA GLY A 47 2.60 11.96 -5.82
C GLY A 47 2.22 12.65 -7.14
N GLY A 48 2.78 12.17 -8.25
CA GLY A 48 2.45 12.61 -9.61
C GLY A 48 1.66 11.55 -10.39
N SER A 49 0.95 11.96 -11.45
CA SER A 49 0.15 11.06 -12.30
C SER A 49 -0.92 10.33 -11.48
N ALA A 50 -1.01 9.00 -11.58
CA ALA A 50 -1.90 8.17 -10.76
C ALA A 50 -1.69 8.40 -9.25
N GLY A 51 -0.46 8.69 -8.81
CA GLY A 51 -0.17 8.97 -7.40
C GLY A 51 -0.75 10.30 -6.91
N ALA A 52 -0.96 11.28 -7.81
CA ALA A 52 -1.66 12.51 -7.46
C ALA A 52 -3.14 12.23 -7.16
N VAL A 53 -3.76 11.38 -7.99
CA VAL A 53 -5.14 10.93 -7.78
C VAL A 53 -5.26 10.20 -6.44
N THR A 54 -4.38 9.22 -6.16
CA THR A 54 -4.37 8.51 -4.88
C THR A 54 -4.18 9.47 -3.70
N SER A 55 -3.26 10.43 -3.80
CA SER A 55 -3.01 11.39 -2.70
C SER A 55 -4.22 12.25 -2.38
N LEU A 56 -4.97 12.68 -3.39
CA LEU A 56 -6.22 13.42 -3.22
C LEU A 56 -7.34 12.53 -2.63
N LEU A 57 -7.43 11.28 -3.09
CA LEU A 57 -8.45 10.34 -2.62
C LEU A 57 -8.23 9.91 -1.16
N VAL A 58 -7.00 9.94 -0.65
CA VAL A 58 -6.73 9.57 0.74
C VAL A 58 -7.38 10.53 1.75
N ASP A 59 -7.50 11.81 1.39
CA ASP A 59 -8.21 12.81 2.19
C ASP A 59 -9.74 12.76 1.97
N TRP A 60 -10.17 12.19 0.84
CA TRP A 60 -11.58 12.00 0.52
C TRP A 60 -12.14 10.80 1.30
N HIS A 61 -13.12 11.03 2.17
CA HIS A 61 -13.67 10.03 3.11
C HIS A 61 -12.57 9.27 3.88
N PRO A 62 -11.85 9.95 4.79
CA PRO A 62 -10.75 9.34 5.56
C PRO A 62 -11.22 8.19 6.46
N GLU A 63 -12.53 8.11 6.73
CA GLU A 63 -13.21 7.02 7.44
C GLU A 63 -13.42 5.76 6.59
N ASP A 64 -13.41 5.86 5.26
CA ASP A 64 -13.65 4.72 4.38
C ASP A 64 -12.53 3.69 4.55
N ARG A 65 -12.93 2.42 4.68
CA ARG A 65 -12.01 1.29 4.83
C ARG A 65 -12.40 0.21 3.83
N ALA A 66 -11.40 -0.43 3.24
CA ALA A 66 -11.62 -1.68 2.52
C ALA A 66 -12.34 -2.68 3.44
N ALA A 67 -13.31 -3.42 2.90
CA ALA A 67 -14.09 -4.43 3.63
C ALA A 67 -13.24 -5.57 4.22
N ALA A 68 -11.95 -5.64 3.89
CA ALA A 68 -10.97 -6.50 4.53
C ALA A 68 -9.64 -5.74 4.66
N GLU A 69 -9.46 -4.98 5.75
CA GLU A 69 -8.12 -4.60 6.21
C GLU A 69 -7.36 -5.88 6.54
N THR A 70 -6.70 -6.48 5.55
CA THR A 70 -5.73 -7.53 5.83
C THR A 70 -4.58 -6.85 6.55
N PRO A 71 -4.28 -7.18 7.82
CA PRO A 71 -3.20 -6.52 8.54
C PRO A 71 -1.92 -6.71 7.72
N VAL A 72 -1.20 -5.61 7.41
CA VAL A 72 0.14 -5.73 6.83
C VAL A 72 0.98 -6.55 7.82
N PRO A 73 1.34 -7.80 7.51
CA PRO A 73 2.08 -8.62 8.45
C PRO A 73 3.45 -7.96 8.66
N PRO A 74 3.99 -7.93 9.90
CA PRO A 74 5.35 -7.46 10.10
C PRO A 74 6.27 -8.29 9.20
N ARG A 75 7.18 -7.61 8.48
CA ARG A 75 8.14 -8.28 7.59
C ARG A 75 8.89 -9.34 8.39
N ARG A 76 8.51 -10.61 8.22
CA ARG A 76 9.32 -11.73 8.71
C ARG A 76 10.64 -11.61 7.97
N SER A 77 11.72 -11.37 8.69
CA SER A 77 13.07 -11.37 8.13
C SER A 77 13.19 -12.60 7.24
N ALA A 78 13.54 -12.37 5.96
CA ALA A 78 13.70 -13.43 5.00
C ALA A 78 14.71 -14.42 5.59
N ARG A 79 14.21 -15.57 6.08
CA ARG A 79 15.06 -16.67 6.50
C ARG A 79 15.79 -17.07 5.23
N ARG A 80 17.07 -16.71 5.16
CA ARG A 80 17.99 -17.05 4.06
C ARG A 80 17.80 -18.54 3.78
N SER A 81 17.27 -18.89 2.61
CA SER A 81 17.27 -20.28 2.16
C SER A 81 18.72 -20.75 2.13
N PRO A 82 19.11 -21.85 2.81
CA PRO A 82 20.43 -22.39 2.62
C PRO A 82 20.56 -22.83 1.15
N SER A 83 21.63 -22.35 0.54
CA SER A 83 22.04 -22.64 -0.83
C SER A 83 21.93 -24.14 -1.14
N ARG A 84 21.26 -24.47 -2.25
CA ARG A 84 21.29 -25.80 -2.87
C ARG A 84 22.71 -26.03 -3.42
N ALA A 85 23.62 -26.41 -2.54
CA ALA A 85 24.94 -26.92 -2.89
C ALA A 85 25.04 -28.38 -2.43
N ALA A 86 25.66 -29.20 -3.28
CA ALA A 86 26.02 -30.60 -3.09
C ALA A 86 24.90 -31.65 -3.29
N ARG A 87 24.72 -32.08 -4.55
CA ARG A 87 24.71 -33.52 -4.90
C ARG A 87 25.44 -33.70 -6.24
N ARG A 88 26.71 -34.13 -6.19
CA ARG A 88 27.40 -34.75 -7.34
C ARG A 88 26.92 -36.21 -7.38
N PRO A 89 26.46 -36.75 -8.51
CA PRO A 89 26.30 -38.19 -8.64
C PRO A 89 27.68 -38.82 -8.84
N THR A 90 28.04 -39.75 -7.95
CA THR A 90 29.02 -40.78 -8.23
C THR A 90 28.30 -41.90 -8.99
N SER A 91 28.73 -42.16 -10.22
CA SER A 91 28.82 -43.47 -10.88
C SER A 91 29.42 -43.28 -12.26
#